data_AF-A0A6B2G9Q0-F1
#
_entry.id   AF-A0A6B2G9Q0-F1
#
_cell.length_a   1.000
_cell.length_b   1.000
_cell.length_c   1.000
_cell.angle_alpha   90.00
_cell.angle_beta   90.00
_cell.angle_gamma   90.00
#
_symmetry.space_group_name_H-M   'P 1'
#
loop_
_entity.id
_entity.type
_entity.pdbx_description
1 polymer ?
#
loop_
_entity_poly.entity_id
_entity_poly.type
_entity_poly.pdbx_seq_one_letter_code
_entity_poly.pdbx_strand_id
1 'polypeptide(L)'
;MHNQELKDFLDEKVALYNHPKFILTDPIQIPHRFSKKEDIEIAGFLTATIAWGNRTMIIKNATQMMELMGNNPFEFVINHQAKDLKNLNNFVHRTFNASDFTYFITALNHLYKNLGGLEFALT
;
A
#
# COMPACT_ATOMS: atom_id res chain seq x y z
N MET A 1 33.04 5.10 -18.27
CA MET A 1 32.13 6.21 -17.90
C MET A 1 32.78 6.99 -16.79
N HIS A 2 32.96 8.30 -16.98
CA HIS A 2 33.42 9.18 -15.91
C HIS A 2 32.28 9.29 -14.88
N ASN A 3 32.59 9.29 -13.58
CA ASN A 3 31.55 9.35 -12.52
C ASN A 3 30.60 10.55 -12.70
N GLN A 4 31.09 11.64 -13.30
CA GLN A 4 30.29 12.84 -13.59
C GLN A 4 29.24 12.60 -14.69
N GLU A 5 29.62 11.96 -15.80
CA GLU A 5 28.69 11.67 -16.91
C GLU A 5 27.56 10.75 -16.45
N LEU A 6 27.87 9.76 -15.60
CA LEU A 6 26.87 8.89 -15.00
C LEU A 6 25.93 9.68 -14.08
N LYS A 7 26.48 10.56 -13.24
CA LYS A 7 25.68 11.40 -12.35
C LYS A 7 24.73 12.30 -13.14
N ASP A 8 25.23 13.02 -14.14
CA ASP A 8 24.44 13.95 -14.94
C ASP A 8 23.34 13.21 -15.71
N PHE A 9 23.64 12.02 -16.24
CA PHE A 9 22.65 11.15 -16.85
C PHE A 9 21.56 10.72 -15.85
N LEU A 10 21.93 10.30 -14.64
CA LEU A 10 20.96 9.89 -13.61
C LEU A 10 20.09 11.08 -13.15
N ASP A 11 20.69 12.26 -12.97
CA ASP A 11 19.97 13.48 -12.59
C ASP A 11 18.95 13.88 -13.66
N GLU A 12 19.30 13.77 -14.96
CA GLU A 12 18.36 13.97 -16.07
C GLU A 12 17.19 12.97 -15.99
N LYS A 13 17.46 11.69 -15.72
CA LYS A 13 16.39 10.67 -15.58
C LYS A 13 15.52 10.92 -14.36
N VAL A 14 16.09 11.36 -13.24
CA VAL A 14 15.30 11.76 -12.06
C VAL A 14 14.39 12.93 -12.40
N ALA A 15 14.92 13.99 -13.03
CA ALA A 15 14.12 15.14 -13.43
C ALA A 15 12.99 14.77 -14.41
N LEU A 16 13.23 13.79 -15.29
CA LEU A 16 12.24 13.31 -16.26
C LEU A 16 11.14 12.46 -15.62
N TYR A 17 11.50 11.49 -14.76
CA TYR A 17 10.56 10.46 -14.27
C TYR A 17 10.00 10.75 -12.87
N ASN A 18 10.69 11.51 -12.03
CA ASN A 18 10.20 11.88 -10.70
C ASN A 18 9.23 13.06 -10.78
N HIS A 19 8.14 12.87 -11.54
CA HIS A 19 7.15 13.90 -11.80
C HIS A 19 5.76 13.41 -11.34
N PRO A 20 4.94 14.22 -10.64
CA PRO A 20 3.62 13.83 -10.14
C PRO A 20 2.66 13.26 -11.18
N LYS A 21 2.86 13.58 -12.47
CA LYS A 21 2.09 13.02 -13.59
C LYS A 21 2.17 11.48 -13.66
N PHE A 22 3.27 10.88 -13.22
CA PHE A 22 3.42 9.42 -13.19
C PHE A 22 2.62 8.77 -12.04
N ILE A 23 2.21 9.54 -11.02
CA ILE A 23 1.41 9.02 -9.90
C ILE A 23 0.06 8.53 -10.39
N LEU A 24 -0.63 9.27 -11.26
CA LEU A 24 -1.97 8.93 -11.76
C LEU A 24 -2.05 7.53 -12.35
N THR A 25 -0.94 7.09 -12.93
CA THR A 25 -0.82 5.77 -13.48
C THR A 25 -0.22 4.82 -12.45
N ASP A 26 0.74 5.19 -11.62
CA ASP A 26 1.39 4.28 -10.69
C ASP A 26 0.50 3.81 -9.50
N PRO A 27 0.71 2.59 -8.94
CA PRO A 27 0.05 2.16 -7.70
C PRO A 27 0.23 3.11 -6.51
N ILE A 28 1.28 3.93 -6.50
CA ILE A 28 1.48 4.97 -5.47
C ILE A 28 0.29 5.95 -5.38
N GLN A 29 -0.57 6.03 -6.40
CA GLN A 29 -1.82 6.81 -6.29
C GLN A 29 -2.70 6.39 -5.11
N ILE A 30 -2.65 5.12 -4.69
CA ILE A 30 -3.53 4.58 -3.65
C ILE A 30 -3.27 5.25 -2.29
N PRO A 31 -2.05 5.26 -1.72
CA PRO A 31 -1.77 6.00 -0.49
C PRO A 31 -2.00 7.51 -0.62
N HIS A 32 -1.76 8.09 -1.80
CA HIS A 32 -2.02 9.51 -2.06
C HIS A 32 -3.50 9.92 -2.00
N ARG A 33 -4.45 8.98 -1.93
CA ARG A 33 -5.87 9.26 -1.71
C ARG A 33 -6.19 9.66 -0.27
N PHE A 34 -5.26 9.44 0.66
CA PHE A 34 -5.47 9.65 2.09
C PHE A 34 -4.62 10.83 2.61
N SER A 35 -5.06 11.44 3.70
CA SER A 35 -4.34 12.55 4.36
C SER A 35 -3.91 12.22 5.78
N LYS A 36 -4.56 11.25 6.43
CA LYS A 36 -4.18 10.76 7.74
C LYS A 36 -2.96 9.85 7.60
N LYS A 37 -1.94 10.07 8.43
CA LYS A 37 -0.66 9.34 8.39
C LYS A 37 -0.87 7.83 8.41
N GLU A 38 -1.67 7.32 9.34
CA GLU A 38 -1.86 5.88 9.51
C GLU A 38 -2.62 5.27 8.32
N ASP A 39 -3.54 6.02 7.70
CA ASP A 39 -4.21 5.56 6.49
C ASP A 39 -3.23 5.47 5.30
N ILE A 40 -2.33 6.45 5.17
CA ILE A 40 -1.28 6.47 4.14
C ILE A 40 -0.33 5.29 4.34
N GLU A 41 0.10 5.02 5.58
CA GLU A 41 1.00 3.92 5.92
C GLU A 41 0.37 2.56 5.57
N ILE A 42 -0.86 2.30 6.02
CA ILE A 42 -1.55 1.03 5.78
C ILE A 42 -1.84 0.85 4.29
N ALA A 43 -2.35 1.88 3.62
CA ALA A 43 -2.60 1.85 2.18
C ALA A 43 -1.31 1.62 1.39
N GLY A 44 -0.23 2.29 1.75
CA GLY A 44 1.08 2.15 1.14
C GLY A 44 1.64 0.74 1.32
N PHE A 45 1.64 0.22 2.54
CA PHE A 45 2.13 -1.12 2.86
C PHE A 45 1.35 -2.21 2.12
N LEU A 46 0.01 -2.17 2.16
CA LEU A 46 -0.83 -3.15 1.48
C LEU A 46 -0.69 -3.07 -0.05
N THR A 47 -0.59 -1.85 -0.61
CA THR A 47 -0.39 -1.67 -2.05
C THR A 47 0.98 -2.20 -2.48
N ALA A 48 2.04 -1.88 -1.74
CA ALA A 48 3.39 -2.41 -1.99
C ALA A 48 3.44 -3.94 -1.89
N THR A 49 2.68 -4.51 -0.95
CA THR A 49 2.50 -5.95 -0.75
C THR A 49 1.82 -6.65 -1.92
N ILE A 50 1.28 -5.95 -2.92
CA ILE A 50 0.77 -6.60 -4.14
C ILE A 50 1.37 -6.02 -5.41
N ALA A 51 2.39 -5.16 -5.29
CA ALA A 51 2.94 -4.38 -6.40
C ALA A 51 3.87 -5.18 -7.34
N TRP A 52 3.62 -6.47 -7.56
CA TRP A 52 4.33 -7.27 -8.56
C TRP A 52 3.38 -7.74 -9.67
N GLY A 53 3.61 -7.25 -10.88
CA GLY A 53 2.86 -7.70 -12.05
C GLY A 53 2.26 -6.61 -12.91
N ASN A 54 1.09 -6.92 -13.48
CA ASN A 54 0.39 -6.01 -14.35
C ASN A 54 -0.13 -4.82 -13.55
N ARG A 55 0.36 -3.63 -13.89
CA ARG A 55 0.05 -2.35 -13.24
C ARG A 55 -1.45 -2.08 -13.09
N THR A 56 -2.26 -2.33 -14.13
CA THR A 56 -3.71 -2.13 -14.08
C THR A 56 -4.37 -3.05 -13.05
N MET A 57 -3.92 -4.31 -12.96
CA MET A 57 -4.43 -5.28 -11.98
C MET A 57 -4.01 -4.91 -10.55
N ILE A 58 -2.79 -4.39 -10.36
CA ILE A 58 -2.31 -3.90 -9.07
C ILE A 58 -3.21 -2.77 -8.56
N ILE A 59 -3.45 -1.73 -9.38
CA ILE A 59 -4.28 -0.58 -9.00
C ILE A 59 -5.71 -1.00 -8.70
N LYS A 60 -6.28 -1.89 -9.53
CA LYS A 60 -7.63 -2.41 -9.33
C LYS A 60 -7.75 -3.13 -7.98
N ASN A 61 -6.82 -4.04 -7.69
CA ASN A 61 -6.89 -4.84 -6.47
C ASN A 61 -6.54 -4.01 -5.22
N ALA A 62 -5.59 -3.08 -5.30
CA ALA A 62 -5.29 -2.16 -4.20
C ALA A 62 -6.48 -1.23 -3.90
N THR A 63 -7.17 -0.75 -4.94
CA THR A 63 -8.42 0.00 -4.80
C THR A 63 -9.49 -0.84 -4.11
N GLN A 64 -9.67 -2.10 -4.54
CA GLN A 64 -10.60 -3.03 -3.91
C GLN A 64 -10.26 -3.28 -2.43
N MET A 65 -8.99 -3.39 -2.05
CA MET A 65 -8.59 -3.51 -0.63
C MET A 65 -9.06 -2.31 0.18
N MET A 66 -8.90 -1.09 -0.34
CA MET A 66 -9.37 0.13 0.34
C MET A 66 -10.89 0.16 0.45
N GLU A 67 -11.61 -0.24 -0.60
CA GLU A 67 -13.07 -0.32 -0.61
C GLU A 67 -13.61 -1.35 0.40
N LEU A 68 -12.97 -2.51 0.50
CA LEU A 68 -13.31 -3.54 1.50
C LEU A 68 -13.15 -3.04 2.94
N MET A 69 -12.27 -2.05 3.15
CA MET A 69 -12.06 -1.37 4.43
C MET A 69 -12.87 -0.06 4.54
N GLY A 70 -13.85 0.17 3.66
CA GLY A 70 -14.70 1.36 3.69
C GLY A 70 -13.98 2.67 3.37
N ASN A 71 -12.83 2.60 2.67
CA ASN A 71 -11.91 3.73 2.44
C ASN A 71 -11.49 4.43 3.74
N ASN A 72 -11.41 3.69 4.85
CA ASN A 72 -10.87 4.16 6.12
C ASN A 72 -10.00 3.05 6.74
N PRO A 73 -8.84 2.75 6.12
CA PRO A 73 -8.05 1.56 6.43
C PRO A 73 -7.57 1.51 7.88
N PHE A 74 -7.18 2.63 8.48
CA PHE A 74 -6.78 2.65 9.89
C PHE A 74 -7.94 2.33 10.82
N GLU A 75 -9.10 2.97 10.64
CA GLU A 75 -10.27 2.71 11.46
C GLU A 75 -10.72 1.25 11.37
N PHE A 76 -10.74 0.70 10.15
CA PHE A 76 -11.01 -0.72 9.93
C PHE A 76 -9.99 -1.59 10.66
N VAL A 77 -8.69 -1.32 10.49
CA VAL A 77 -7.63 -2.09 11.14
C VAL A 77 -7.81 -2.07 12.65
N ILE A 78 -8.07 -0.93 13.30
CA ILE A 78 -8.18 -0.84 14.76
C ILE A 78 -9.45 -1.52 15.31
N ASN A 79 -10.58 -1.37 14.61
CA ASN A 79 -11.90 -1.68 15.15
C ASN A 79 -12.62 -2.89 14.52
N HIS A 80 -12.01 -3.56 13.53
CA HIS A 80 -12.61 -4.73 12.89
C HIS A 80 -13.05 -5.79 13.90
N GLN A 81 -14.16 -6.45 13.60
CA GLN A 81 -14.66 -7.62 14.29
C GLN A 81 -14.45 -8.87 13.44
N ALA A 82 -14.58 -10.05 14.02
CA ALA A 82 -14.43 -11.31 13.29
C ALA A 82 -15.37 -11.44 12.08
N LYS A 83 -16.54 -10.78 12.11
CA LYS A 83 -17.48 -10.73 10.97
C LYS A 83 -16.96 -9.88 9.81
N ASP A 84 -16.20 -8.82 10.09
CA ASP A 84 -15.70 -7.89 9.07
C ASP A 84 -14.56 -8.54 8.29
N LEU A 85 -13.76 -9.37 8.95
CA LEU A 85 -12.73 -10.20 8.30
C LEU A 85 -13.31 -11.20 7.31
N LYS A 86 -14.53 -11.71 7.53
CA LYS A 86 -15.18 -12.62 6.57
C LYS A 86 -15.47 -11.96 5.23
N ASN A 87 -15.63 -10.63 5.20
CA ASN A 87 -15.83 -9.89 3.96
C ASN A 87 -14.58 -9.88 3.07
N LEU A 88 -13.40 -10.20 3.63
CA LEU A 88 -12.13 -10.28 2.91
C LEU A 88 -11.93 -11.64 2.20
N ASN A 89 -12.76 -12.65 2.49
CA ASN A 89 -12.59 -14.04 2.05
C ASN A 89 -12.51 -14.25 0.52
N ASN A 90 -13.03 -13.31 -0.26
CA ASN A 90 -13.05 -13.39 -1.72
C ASN A 90 -11.89 -12.62 -2.38
N PHE A 91 -10.99 -12.01 -1.60
CA PHE A 91 -9.86 -11.25 -2.15
C PHE A 91 -8.75 -12.17 -2.65
N VAL A 92 -8.34 -11.98 -3.91
CA VAL A 92 -7.19 -12.68 -4.49
C VAL A 92 -6.42 -11.73 -5.42
N HIS A 93 -5.11 -11.62 -5.18
CA HIS A 93 -4.14 -11.03 -6.09
C HIS A 93 -2.97 -12.01 -6.30
N ARG A 94 -3.04 -12.80 -7.37
CA ARG A 94 -1.99 -13.77 -7.72
C ARG A 94 -1.75 -14.76 -6.58
N THR A 95 -0.60 -14.70 -5.92
CA THR A 95 -0.24 -15.55 -4.78
C THR A 95 -0.71 -14.99 -3.44
N PHE A 96 -1.07 -13.69 -3.38
CA PHE A 96 -1.62 -13.07 -2.19
C PHE A 96 -3.13 -13.30 -2.16
N ASN A 97 -3.61 -14.03 -1.16
CA ASN A 97 -5.01 -14.46 -1.09
C ASN A 97 -5.69 -13.95 0.19
N ALA A 98 -6.94 -14.34 0.40
CA ALA A 98 -7.75 -13.81 1.50
C ALA A 98 -7.21 -14.16 2.89
N SER A 99 -6.56 -15.32 3.06
CA SER A 99 -5.96 -15.67 4.36
C SER A 99 -4.76 -14.76 4.66
N ASP A 100 -3.93 -14.47 3.65
CA ASP A 100 -2.82 -13.52 3.77
C ASP A 100 -3.35 -12.12 4.12
N PHE A 101 -4.40 -11.68 3.42
CA PHE A 101 -4.98 -10.37 3.68
C PHE A 101 -5.54 -10.27 5.11
N THR A 102 -6.28 -11.28 5.56
CA THR A 102 -6.81 -11.36 6.93
C THR A 102 -5.70 -11.36 7.97
N TYR A 103 -4.62 -12.10 7.71
CA TYR A 103 -3.45 -12.13 8.59
C TYR A 103 -2.79 -10.76 8.66
N PHE A 104 -2.62 -10.06 7.53
CA PHE A 104 -2.03 -8.73 7.48
C PHE A 104 -2.87 -7.72 8.28
N ILE A 105 -4.20 -7.71 8.13
CA ILE A 105 -5.08 -6.84 8.94
C ILE A 105 -4.91 -7.13 10.44
N THR A 106 -4.84 -8.41 10.81
CA THR A 106 -4.67 -8.81 12.21
C THR A 106 -3.30 -8.37 12.76
N ALA A 107 -2.22 -8.54 11.97
CA ALA A 107 -0.88 -8.12 12.34
C ALA A 107 -0.77 -6.58 12.46
N LEU A 108 -1.37 -5.85 11.52
CA LEU A 108 -1.44 -4.39 11.58
C LEU A 108 -2.21 -3.92 12.82
N ASN A 109 -3.32 -4.57 13.19
CA ASN A 109 -4.05 -4.24 14.42
C ASN A 109 -3.15 -4.35 15.65
N HIS A 110 -2.41 -5.44 15.76
CA HIS A 110 -1.45 -5.65 16.85
C HIS A 110 -0.35 -4.58 16.85
N LEU A 111 0.23 -4.28 15.68
CA LEU A 111 1.27 -3.26 15.52
C LEU A 111 0.80 -1.87 15.98
N TYR A 112 -0.37 -1.42 15.51
CA TYR A 112 -0.88 -0.09 15.84
C TYR A 112 -1.41 0.01 17.28
N LYS A 113 -1.92 -1.07 17.88
CA LYS A 113 -2.38 -1.04 19.27
C LYS A 113 -1.24 -1.13 20.29
N ASN A 114 -0.21 -1.92 20.00
CA ASN A 114 0.76 -2.32 21.02
C ASN A 114 2.20 -1.86 20.74
N LEU A 115 2.55 -1.55 19.50
CA LEU A 115 3.95 -1.36 19.06
C LEU A 115 4.19 -0.02 18.34
N GLY A 116 3.25 0.93 18.40
CA GLY A 116 3.45 2.27 17.83
C GLY A 116 3.24 2.38 16.31
N GLY A 117 2.70 1.36 15.65
CA GLY A 117 2.35 1.39 14.23
C GLY A 117 3.49 1.02 13.28
N LEU A 118 3.27 1.24 11.97
CA LEU A 118 4.20 0.82 10.92
C LEU A 118 5.52 1.60 10.92
N GLU A 119 5.49 2.90 11.19
CA GLU A 119 6.72 3.71 11.27
C GLU A 119 7.72 3.14 12.29
N PHE A 120 7.26 2.80 13.49
CA PHE A 120 8.10 2.20 14.52
C PHE A 120 8.57 0.79 14.16
N ALA A 121 7.75 0.03 13.44
CA ALA A 121 8.11 -1.35 13.05
C ALA A 121 9.17 -1.41 11.94
N LEU A 122 9.31 -0.34 11.15
CA LEU A 122 10.16 -0.29 9.96
C LEU A 122 11.34 0.68 10.08
N THR A 123 11.49 1.38 11.22
CA THR A 123 12.57 2.35 11.49
C THR A 123 13.36 1.93 12.71
#